data_AF-A0A428RKA6-F1
#
_entry.id   AF-A0A428RKA6-F1
#
_cell.length_a   1.000
_cell.length_b   1.000
_cell.length_c   1.000
_cell.angle_alpha   90.00
_cell.angle_beta   90.00
_cell.angle_gamma   90.00
#
_symmetry.space_group_name_H-M   'P 1'
#
loop_
_entity.id
_entity.type
_entity.pdbx_description
1 polymer ?
#
loop_
_entity_poly.entity_id
_entity_poly.type
_entity_poly.pdbx_seq_one_letter_code
_entity_poly.pdbx_strand_id
1 'polypeptide(L)'
;MDAVMGFQRHHQKPLRIFLPQHRWGKPSTLPVTEEEATLMASVGDDRKTCVPATFMFVPGMPVVVTKNINPGLKLVNGAKYKALEVIPDARRFPGHQLASNIILHFGPPAGIILLSESTKKFKFDDMPPGTVLLTPT
;
A
#
# COMPACT_ATOMS: atom_id res chain seq x y z
N MET A 1 -9.33 -8.46 -3.55
CA MET A 1 -8.68 -8.91 -2.29
C MET A 1 -8.08 -10.30 -2.46
N ASP A 2 -8.85 -11.27 -2.96
CA ASP A 2 -8.43 -12.68 -3.10
C ASP A 2 -7.14 -12.89 -3.89
N ALA A 3 -6.91 -12.13 -4.98
CA ALA A 3 -5.67 -12.25 -5.75
C ALA A 3 -4.41 -11.92 -4.93
N VAL A 4 -4.47 -10.87 -4.10
CA VAL A 4 -3.33 -10.46 -3.25
C VAL A 4 -3.14 -11.44 -2.10
N MET A 5 -4.24 -11.94 -1.51
CA MET A 5 -4.17 -12.98 -0.48
C MET A 5 -3.65 -14.33 -1.03
N GLY A 6 -4.06 -14.72 -2.24
CA GLY A 6 -3.55 -15.90 -2.92
C GLY A 6 -2.05 -15.76 -3.21
N PHE A 7 -1.60 -14.59 -3.68
CA PHE A 7 -0.19 -14.29 -3.88
C PHE A 7 0.60 -14.35 -2.56
N GLN A 8 0.07 -13.76 -1.49
CA GLN A 8 0.64 -13.84 -0.14
C GLN A 8 0.83 -15.29 0.29
N ARG A 9 -0.21 -16.12 0.20
CA ARG A 9 -0.17 -17.54 0.62
C ARG A 9 0.83 -18.35 -0.19
N HIS A 10 0.87 -18.14 -1.51
CA HIS A 10 1.78 -18.85 -2.40
C HIS A 10 3.24 -18.47 -2.17
N HIS A 11 3.52 -17.20 -1.90
CA HIS A 11 4.89 -16.69 -1.75
C HIS A 11 5.37 -16.59 -0.30
N GLN A 12 4.49 -16.83 0.68
CA GLN A 12 4.76 -16.73 2.13
C GLN A 12 5.42 -15.42 2.56
N LYS A 13 5.09 -14.33 1.88
CA LYS A 13 5.61 -12.99 2.18
C LYS A 13 4.67 -12.21 3.10
N PRO A 14 5.17 -11.20 3.84
CA PRO A 14 4.33 -10.37 4.68
C PRO A 14 3.33 -9.57 3.83
N LEU A 15 2.07 -9.56 4.28
CA LEU A 15 1.01 -8.70 3.77
C LEU A 15 0.97 -7.43 4.60
N ARG A 16 1.03 -6.29 3.91
CA ARG A 16 0.83 -4.97 4.52
C ARG A 16 -0.48 -4.38 4.00
N ILE A 17 -1.30 -3.90 4.91
CA ILE A 17 -2.59 -3.28 4.62
C ILE A 17 -2.48 -1.81 5.03
N PHE A 18 -2.76 -0.91 4.09
CA PHE A 18 -2.78 0.54 4.32
C PHE A 18 -4.23 1.02 4.20
N LEU A 19 -4.76 1.55 5.30
CA LEU A 19 -6.07 2.16 5.35
C LEU A 19 -5.91 3.68 5.32
N PRO A 20 -6.77 4.43 4.62
CA PRO A 20 -6.76 5.89 4.69
C PRO A 20 -7.11 6.32 6.11
N GLN A 21 -6.51 7.41 6.59
CA GLN A 21 -7.00 8.08 7.78
C GLN A 21 -8.34 8.74 7.47
N HIS A 22 -9.42 7.99 7.63
CA HIS A 22 -10.72 8.62 7.68
C HIS A 22 -10.97 9.15 9.08
N ARG A 23 -11.31 10.45 9.18
CA ARG A 23 -11.90 11.02 10.40
C ARG A 23 -13.39 10.65 10.38
N TRP A 24 -13.79 9.68 11.18
CA TRP A 24 -15.21 9.33 11.35
C TRP A 24 -15.67 9.79 12.74
N GLY A 25 -16.65 10.70 12.77
CA GLY A 25 -17.16 11.34 14.00
C GLY A 25 -16.61 12.75 14.26
N LYS A 26 -17.16 13.45 15.27
CA LYS A 26 -16.57 14.70 15.80
C LYS A 26 -15.08 14.45 16.04
N PRO A 27 -14.19 15.44 15.84
CA PRO A 27 -12.76 15.26 16.05
C PRO A 27 -12.51 14.84 17.50
N SER A 28 -12.47 13.54 17.76
CA SER A 28 -12.00 13.00 19.01
C SER A 28 -10.48 12.89 18.85
N THR A 29 -9.77 13.39 19.84
CA THR A 29 -8.32 13.33 19.94
C THR A 29 -7.82 11.94 20.34
N LEU A 30 -8.69 10.92 20.28
CA LEU A 30 -8.40 9.57 20.73
C LEU A 30 -8.06 8.66 19.54
N PRO A 31 -7.04 7.80 19.65
CA PRO A 31 -6.73 6.81 18.63
C PRO A 31 -7.88 5.81 18.48
N VAL A 32 -8.15 5.39 17.24
CA VAL A 32 -9.17 4.39 16.91
C VAL A 32 -8.84 3.08 17.63
N THR A 33 -9.80 2.52 18.36
CA THR A 33 -9.64 1.26 19.10
C THR A 33 -9.78 0.02 18.20
N GLU A 34 -9.24 -1.12 18.62
CA GLU A 34 -9.29 -2.39 17.84
C GLU A 34 -10.72 -2.88 17.60
N GLU A 35 -11.60 -2.70 18.58
CA GLU A 35 -13.02 -3.02 18.48
C GLU A 35 -13.71 -2.15 17.41
N GLU A 36 -13.41 -0.85 17.40
CA GLU A 36 -13.89 0.08 16.38
C GLU A 36 -13.37 -0.31 14.99
N ALA A 37 -12.09 -0.66 14.86
CA ALA A 37 -11.50 -1.12 13.59
C ALA A 37 -12.16 -2.41 13.07
N THR A 38 -12.53 -3.33 13.96
CA THR A 38 -13.20 -4.58 13.62
C THR A 38 -14.64 -4.35 13.20
N LEU A 39 -15.37 -3.50 13.93
CA LEU A 39 -16.73 -3.10 13.59
C LEU A 39 -16.74 -2.35 12.24
N MET A 40 -15.74 -1.50 11.98
CA MET A 40 -15.52 -0.79 10.71
C MET A 40 -15.28 -1.73 9.51
N ALA A 41 -14.60 -2.87 9.71
CA ALA A 41 -14.40 -3.86 8.64
C ALA A 41 -15.66 -4.70 8.34
N SER A 42 -16.60 -4.76 9.29
CA SER A 42 -17.83 -5.57 9.20
C SER A 42 -19.01 -4.84 8.53
N VAL A 43 -18.98 -3.50 8.50
CA VAL A 43 -20.03 -2.67 7.91
C VAL A 43 -19.72 -2.46 6.43
N GLY A 44 -20.54 -3.06 5.56
CA GLY A 44 -20.49 -2.82 4.11
C GLY A 44 -20.92 -1.40 3.73
N ASP A 45 -20.69 -1.02 2.48
CA ASP A 45 -21.01 0.32 1.95
C ASP A 45 -22.51 0.63 2.02
N ASP A 46 -22.94 1.38 3.05
CA ASP A 46 -24.32 1.84 3.20
C ASP A 46 -24.57 3.24 2.60
N ARG A 47 -23.63 3.77 1.79
CA ARG A 47 -23.58 5.16 1.27
C ARG A 47 -23.45 6.25 2.33
N LYS A 48 -23.80 6.02 3.60
CA LYS A 48 -23.51 6.93 4.73
C LYS A 48 -22.14 6.66 5.33
N THR A 49 -21.68 5.42 5.19
CA THR A 49 -20.36 4.94 5.66
C THR A 49 -19.58 4.42 4.46
N CYS A 50 -18.69 5.24 3.92
CA CYS A 50 -17.91 4.88 2.73
C CYS A 50 -16.84 3.85 3.12
N VAL A 51 -16.81 2.69 2.46
CA VAL A 51 -15.78 1.67 2.70
C VAL A 51 -14.40 2.31 2.44
N PRO A 52 -13.50 2.32 3.43
CA PRO A 52 -12.21 2.96 3.28
C PRO A 52 -11.42 2.30 2.14
N ALA A 53 -10.90 3.13 1.23
CA ALA A 53 -10.08 2.65 0.12
C ALA A 53 -8.84 1.93 0.64
N THR A 54 -8.85 0.60 0.63
CA THR A 54 -7.78 -0.21 1.21
C THR A 54 -6.69 -0.49 0.17
N PHE A 55 -5.43 -0.19 0.51
CA PHE A 55 -4.28 -0.58 -0.31
C PHE A 55 -3.54 -1.75 0.32
N MET A 56 -3.53 -2.90 -0.36
CA MET A 56 -2.83 -4.11 0.09
C MET A 56 -1.53 -4.28 -0.68
N PHE A 57 -0.46 -4.61 0.03
CA PHE A 57 0.86 -4.78 -0.53
C PHE A 57 1.48 -6.10 -0.10
N VAL A 58 2.00 -6.85 -1.07
CA VAL A 58 2.86 -8.02 -0.84
C VAL A 58 4.12 -7.84 -1.70
N PRO A 59 5.34 -7.98 -1.13
CA PRO A 59 6.57 -7.80 -1.88
C PRO A 59 6.66 -8.73 -3.11
N GLY A 60 6.83 -8.14 -4.28
CA GLY A 60 6.91 -8.82 -5.57
C GLY A 60 5.61 -8.93 -6.34
N MET A 61 4.50 -8.37 -5.83
CA MET A 61 3.23 -8.39 -6.56
C MET A 61 3.30 -7.55 -7.85
N PRO A 62 2.66 -7.99 -8.95
CA PRO A 62 2.55 -7.19 -10.15
C PRO A 62 1.62 -6.00 -9.91
N VAL A 63 2.01 -4.82 -10.39
CA VAL A 63 1.21 -3.59 -10.30
C VAL A 63 1.15 -2.87 -11.65
N VAL A 64 0.05 -2.15 -11.86
CA VAL A 64 -0.15 -1.31 -13.05
C VAL A 64 -0.39 0.11 -12.58
N VAL A 65 0.33 1.05 -13.18
CA VAL A 65 0.12 2.48 -12.93
C VAL A 65 -1.16 2.92 -13.65
N THR A 66 -2.08 3.57 -12.95
CA THR A 66 -3.40 3.95 -13.48
C THR A 66 -3.48 5.40 -13.97
N LYS A 67 -2.48 6.22 -13.66
CA LYS A 67 -2.42 7.63 -14.04
C LYS A 67 -0.98 8.04 -14.35
N ASN A 68 -0.80 8.99 -15.25
CA ASN A 68 0.51 9.61 -15.47
C ASN A 68 0.91 10.41 -14.23
N ILE A 69 2.05 10.05 -13.62
CA ILE A 69 2.59 10.72 -12.44
C ILE A 69 3.89 11.42 -12.83
N ASN A 70 4.91 10.63 -13.19
CA ASN A 70 6.24 11.13 -13.59
C ASN A 70 6.69 10.45 -14.89
N PRO A 71 6.35 11.01 -16.06
CA PRO A 71 6.70 10.40 -17.35
C PRO A 71 8.21 10.22 -17.56
N GLY A 72 9.03 11.13 -17.03
CA GLY A 72 10.50 11.02 -17.08
C GLY A 72 11.05 9.78 -16.38
N LEU A 73 10.34 9.28 -15.35
CA LEU A 73 10.64 8.02 -14.65
C LEU A 73 9.82 6.84 -15.18
N LYS A 74 9.13 7.02 -16.32
CA LYS A 74 8.23 6.02 -16.94
C LYS A 74 7.06 5.60 -16.05
N LEU A 75 6.71 6.38 -15.03
CA LEU A 75 5.49 6.21 -14.24
C LEU A 75 4.29 6.79 -15.00
N VAL A 76 3.89 6.07 -16.04
CA VAL A 76 2.80 6.43 -16.98
C VAL A 76 1.66 5.43 -16.90
N ASN A 77 0.46 5.87 -17.27
CA ASN A 77 -0.74 5.04 -17.27
C ASN A 77 -0.52 3.78 -18.14
N GLY A 78 -0.90 2.62 -17.60
CA GLY A 78 -0.74 1.31 -18.22
C GLY A 78 0.65 0.69 -18.03
N ALA A 79 1.63 1.42 -17.49
CA ALA A 79 2.95 0.86 -17.25
C ALA A 79 2.90 -0.23 -16.16
N LYS A 80 3.55 -1.36 -16.46
CA LYS A 80 3.59 -2.54 -15.61
C LYS A 80 4.89 -2.61 -14.83
N TYR A 81 4.78 -2.90 -13.55
CA TYR A 81 5.91 -3.01 -12.63
C TYR A 81 5.75 -4.23 -11.73
N LYS A 82 6.87 -4.67 -11.17
CA LYS A 82 6.91 -5.53 -10.00
C LYS A 82 7.17 -4.65 -8.79
N ALA A 83 6.27 -4.64 -7.81
CA ALA A 83 6.45 -3.83 -6.62
C ALA A 83 7.37 -4.57 -5.64
N LEU A 84 8.62 -4.15 -5.50
CA LEU A 84 9.63 -4.86 -4.71
C LEU A 84 9.41 -4.68 -3.22
N GLU A 85 9.20 -3.44 -2.79
CA GLU A 85 9.11 -3.09 -1.38
C GLU A 85 8.21 -1.86 -1.20
N VAL A 86 7.65 -1.74 0.01
CA VAL A 86 6.89 -0.57 0.44
C VAL A 86 7.61 0.05 1.62
N ILE A 87 7.74 1.37 1.58
CA ILE A 87 8.33 2.18 2.63
C ILE A 87 7.17 2.68 3.50
N PRO A 88 6.96 2.15 4.71
CA PRO A 88 5.95 2.68 5.61
C PRO A 88 6.37 4.03 6.18
N ASP A 89 5.42 4.94 6.39
CA ASP A 89 5.66 6.16 7.20
C ASP A 89 5.51 5.81 8.69
N ALA A 90 6.47 5.08 9.26
CA ALA A 90 6.38 4.60 10.64
C ALA A 90 6.35 5.72 11.69
N ARG A 91 6.76 6.95 11.32
CA ARG A 91 6.72 8.11 12.22
C ARG A 91 5.31 8.65 12.38
N ARG A 92 4.54 8.71 11.29
CA ARG A 92 3.16 9.22 11.31
C ARG A 92 2.12 8.12 11.47
N PHE A 93 2.38 6.96 10.88
CA PHE A 93 1.44 5.84 10.77
C PHE A 93 2.16 4.53 11.16
N PRO A 94 2.33 4.25 12.46
CA PRO A 94 2.98 3.03 12.93
C PRO A 94 2.24 1.79 12.40
N GLY A 95 3.00 0.70 12.23
CA GLY A 95 2.44 -0.59 11.84
C GLY A 95 1.89 -1.34 13.06
N HIS A 96 0.66 -1.83 12.95
CA HIS A 96 0.00 -2.67 13.95
C HIS A 96 0.00 -4.11 13.45
N GLN A 97 0.59 -5.02 14.21
CA GLN A 97 0.65 -6.43 13.84
C GLN A 97 -0.70 -7.10 14.14
N LEU A 98 -1.38 -7.60 13.11
CA LEU A 98 -2.63 -8.35 13.26
C LEU A 98 -2.39 -9.86 13.35
N ALA A 99 -1.35 -10.34 12.66
CA ALA A 99 -0.91 -11.73 12.69
C ALA A 99 0.60 -11.81 12.40
N SER A 100 1.19 -13.00 12.47
CA SER A 100 2.63 -13.21 12.22
C SER A 100 3.12 -12.65 10.89
N ASN A 101 2.25 -12.60 9.87
CA ASN A 101 2.54 -12.13 8.52
C ASN A 101 1.63 -11.00 8.02
N ILE A 102 0.83 -10.38 8.88
CA ILE A 102 -0.10 -9.31 8.50
C ILE A 102 0.15 -8.07 9.35
N ILE A 103 0.43 -6.95 8.69
CA ILE A 103 0.69 -5.65 9.31
C ILE A 103 -0.31 -4.63 8.75
N LEU A 104 -0.97 -3.89 9.64
CA LEU A 104 -1.92 -2.84 9.33
C LEU A 104 -1.30 -1.46 9.56
N HIS A 105 -1.52 -0.52 8.65
CA HIS A 105 -1.08 0.88 8.73
C HIS A 105 -2.27 1.82 8.54
N PHE A 106 -2.40 2.83 9.40
CA PHE A 106 -3.45 3.87 9.31
C PHE A 106 -2.95 5.12 8.60
N GLY A 107 -2.70 5.02 7.31
CA GLY A 107 -2.29 6.09 6.40
C GLY A 107 -1.66 5.52 5.12
N PRO A 108 -1.38 6.36 4.11
CA PRO A 108 -0.64 5.91 2.93
C PRO A 108 0.80 5.52 3.28
N PRO A 109 1.45 4.65 2.49
CA PRO A 109 2.88 4.44 2.60
C PRO A 109 3.65 5.72 2.24
N ALA A 110 4.87 5.87 2.74
CA ALA A 110 5.78 6.94 2.33
C ALA A 110 6.26 6.76 0.89
N GLY A 111 6.36 5.51 0.42
CA GLY A 111 6.75 5.21 -0.94
C GLY A 111 6.65 3.73 -1.30
N ILE A 112 6.73 3.44 -2.59
CA ILE A 112 6.73 2.08 -3.15
C ILE A 112 7.90 1.97 -4.12
N ILE A 113 8.76 0.96 -3.94
CA ILE A 113 9.86 0.66 -4.84
C ILE A 113 9.34 -0.27 -5.93
N LEU A 114 9.45 0.19 -7.18
CA LEU A 114 8.94 -0.50 -8.36
C LEU A 114 10.10 -0.92 -9.26
N LEU A 115 10.05 -2.13 -9.80
CA LEU A 115 11.03 -2.68 -10.75
C LEU A 115 10.38 -2.94 -12.10
N SER A 116 11.01 -2.49 -13.18
CA SER A 116 10.58 -2.81 -14.54
C SER A 116 11.78 -2.93 -15.48
N GLU A 117 11.65 -3.80 -16.47
CA GLU A 117 12.56 -3.90 -17.61
C GLU A 117 12.63 -2.58 -18.38
N SER A 118 11.49 -1.91 -18.51
CA SER A 118 11.37 -0.63 -19.22
C SER A 118 12.23 0.48 -18.59
N THR A 119 12.50 0.38 -17.29
CA THR A 119 13.26 1.36 -16.50
C THR A 119 14.72 0.98 -16.31
N LYS A 120 15.22 -0.13 -16.88
CA LYS A 120 16.60 -0.64 -16.71
C LYS A 120 17.75 0.36 -16.88
N LYS A 121 17.52 1.44 -17.63
CA LYS A 121 18.51 2.52 -17.82
C LYS A 121 18.70 3.37 -16.55
N PHE A 122 17.73 3.38 -15.64
CA PHE A 122 17.85 4.02 -14.34
C PHE A 122 18.67 3.16 -13.41
N LYS A 123 19.76 3.74 -12.89
CA LYS A 123 20.68 3.11 -11.95
C LYS A 123 20.82 4.07 -10.78
N PHE A 124 20.51 3.58 -9.59
CA PHE A 124 20.73 4.25 -8.33
C PHE A 124 21.72 3.39 -7.55
N ASP A 125 22.63 4.02 -6.83
CA ASP A 125 23.58 3.30 -5.99
C ASP A 125 22.82 2.46 -4.95
N ASP A 126 23.34 1.27 -4.66
CA ASP A 126 22.77 0.27 -3.73
C ASP A 126 21.37 -0.27 -4.11
N MET A 127 20.88 0.00 -5.32
CA MET A 127 19.58 -0.49 -5.81
C MET A 127 19.72 -1.30 -7.10
N PRO A 128 18.88 -2.34 -7.30
CA PRO A 128 18.86 -3.07 -8.56
C PRO A 128 18.59 -2.14 -9.77
N PRO A 129 19.24 -2.34 -10.92
CA PRO A 129 18.94 -1.57 -12.12
C PRO A 129 17.46 -1.67 -12.50
N GLY A 130 16.87 -0.54 -12.90
CA GLY A 130 15.45 -0.48 -13.24
C GLY A 130 14.50 -0.26 -12.08
N THR A 131 15.01 0.00 -10.88
CA THR A 131 14.15 0.46 -9.78
C THR A 131 13.76 1.92 -9.94
N VAL A 132 12.50 2.24 -9.60
CA VAL A 132 11.99 3.61 -9.45
C VAL A 132 11.20 3.72 -8.17
N LEU A 133 11.25 4.88 -7.52
CA LEU A 133 10.45 5.18 -6.34
C LEU A 133 9.15 5.88 -6.76
N LEU A 134 8.02 5.32 -6.32
CA LEU A 134 6.72 5.98 -6.37
C LEU A 134 6.38 6.53 -4.99
N THR A 135 6.30 7.85 -4.85
CA THR A 135 5.78 8.51 -3.65
C THR A 135 4.32 8.87 -3.88
N PRO A 136 3.38 8.37 -3.05
CA PRO A 136 1.99 8.81 -3.08
C PRO A 136 1.90 10.33 -2.85
N THR A 137 1.08 11.01 -3.66
CA THR A 137 0.75 12.45 -3.55
C THR A 137 -0.60 12.66 -2.91
#